data_AF-A0A127SAX7-F1
#
_entry.id   AF-A0A127SAX7-F1
#
_cell.length_a   1.000
_cell.length_b   1.000
_cell.length_c   1.000
_cell.angle_alpha   90.00
_cell.angle_beta   90.00
_cell.angle_gamma   90.00
#
_symmetry.space_group_name_H-M   'P 1'
#
loop_
_entity.id
_entity.type
_entity.pdbx_description
1 polymer ?
#
loop_
_entity_poly.entity_id
_entity_poly.type
_entity_poly.pdbx_seq_one_letter_code
_entity_poly.pdbx_strand_id
1 'polypeptide(L)'
;NKLSASKENQQIVKEALVTEAAPEYLVHSKTGFSGVGTESNPGVAWWVGWVEKETEVYFFAFNMDIDNESKLPLRKSIPTKIMESEGIIGG
;
A
#
# COMPACT_ATOMS: atom_id res chain seq x y z
N ASN A 1 -7.91 -13.31 8.56
CA ASN A 1 -9.11 -13.84 7.87
C ASN A 1 -10.30 -13.83 8.82
N LYS A 2 -10.92 -12.66 9.00
CA LYS A 2 -12.05 -12.45 9.93
C LYS A 2 -13.27 -11.80 9.24
N LEU A 3 -13.22 -11.61 7.92
CA LEU A 3 -14.34 -11.06 7.15
C LEU A 3 -15.40 -12.14 6.92
N SER A 4 -16.65 -11.70 6.72
CA SER A 4 -17.81 -12.54 6.38
C SER A 4 -17.77 -13.07 4.93
N ALA A 5 -16.68 -13.74 4.58
CA ALA A 5 -16.45 -14.45 3.33
C ALA A 5 -15.68 -15.74 3.62
N SER A 6 -15.68 -16.71 2.70
CA SER A 6 -14.96 -17.97 2.93
C SER A 6 -13.48 -17.71 3.23
N LYS A 7 -12.89 -18.53 4.10
CA LYS A 7 -11.46 -18.45 4.42
C LYS A 7 -10.59 -18.63 3.16
N GLU A 8 -11.04 -19.49 2.26
CA GLU A 8 -10.43 -19.75 0.95
C GLU A 8 -10.40 -18.49 0.08
N ASN A 9 -11.53 -17.79 -0.09
CA ASN A 9 -11.57 -16.56 -0.89
C ASN A 9 -10.68 -15.47 -0.29
N GLN A 10 -10.68 -15.33 1.04
CA GLN A 10 -9.78 -14.38 1.72
C GLN A 10 -8.30 -14.74 1.49
N GLN A 11 -7.95 -16.02 1.43
CA GLN A 11 -6.58 -16.45 1.17
C GLN A 11 -6.15 -16.17 -0.27
N ILE A 12 -7.00 -16.50 -1.24
CA ILE A 12 -6.78 -16.21 -2.67
C ILE A 12 -6.55 -14.71 -2.89
N VAL A 13 -7.38 -13.85 -2.28
CA VAL A 13 -7.23 -12.39 -2.42
C VAL A 13 -5.94 -11.88 -1.77
N LYS A 14 -5.55 -12.41 -0.60
CA LYS A 14 -4.27 -12.03 0.01
C LYS A 14 -3.10 -12.39 -0.89
N GLU A 15 -3.07 -13.61 -1.43
CA GLU A 15 -2.01 -14.04 -2.36
C GLU A 15 -1.96 -13.16 -3.60
N ALA A 16 -3.12 -12.79 -4.17
CA ALA A 16 -3.20 -11.87 -5.31
C ALA A 16 -2.71 -10.44 -4.99
N LEU A 17 -2.64 -10.06 -3.72
CA LEU A 17 -2.16 -8.74 -3.28
C LEU A 17 -0.65 -8.71 -3.00
N VAL A 18 0.06 -9.83 -3.07
CA VAL A 18 1.53 -9.84 -2.88
C VAL A 18 2.18 -9.01 -3.99
N THR A 19 2.88 -7.95 -3.60
CA THR A 19 3.57 -7.02 -4.52
C THR A 19 5.07 -7.03 -4.37
N GLU A 20 5.57 -7.52 -3.23
CA GLU A 20 7.00 -7.65 -2.95
C GLU A 20 7.20 -8.82 -1.99
N ALA A 21 8.20 -9.65 -2.28
CA ALA A 21 8.60 -10.76 -1.44
C ALA A 21 10.13 -10.73 -1.33
N ALA A 22 10.60 -10.41 -0.12
CA ALA A 22 12.00 -10.41 0.25
C ALA A 22 12.26 -11.53 1.29
N PRO A 23 13.52 -11.90 1.57
CA PRO A 23 13.81 -12.91 2.60
C PRO A 23 13.28 -12.55 3.99
N GLU A 24 13.24 -11.25 4.33
CA GLU A 24 12.91 -10.77 5.67
C GLU A 24 11.48 -10.22 5.79
N TYR A 25 10.83 -9.89 4.67
CA TYR A 25 9.49 -9.32 4.69
C TYR A 25 8.66 -9.64 3.44
N LEU A 26 7.34 -9.61 3.62
CA LEU A 26 6.34 -9.80 2.57
C LEU A 26 5.39 -8.59 2.54
N VAL A 27 5.18 -7.99 1.37
CA VAL A 27 4.28 -6.84 1.22
C VAL A 27 3.06 -7.23 0.41
N HIS A 28 1.89 -7.10 1.03
CA HIS A 28 0.61 -7.14 0.36
C HIS A 28 0.12 -5.72 0.14
N SER A 29 -0.12 -5.29 -1.10
CA SER A 29 -0.54 -3.91 -1.33
C SER A 29 -1.38 -3.69 -2.58
N LYS A 30 -2.09 -2.56 -2.59
CA LYS A 30 -2.83 -2.08 -3.76
C LYS A 30 -2.68 -0.57 -3.91
N THR A 31 -2.48 -0.14 -5.15
CA THR A 31 -2.53 1.28 -5.51
C THR A 31 -3.88 1.69 -6.05
N GLY A 32 -4.15 2.99 -6.05
CA GLY A 32 -5.11 3.56 -6.99
C GLY A 32 -5.03 5.07 -7.10
N PHE A 33 -5.85 5.59 -8.00
CA PHE A 33 -5.76 6.92 -8.56
C PHE A 33 -7.13 7.26 -9.17
N SER A 34 -7.75 8.34 -8.71
CA SER A 34 -9.06 8.77 -9.22
C SER A 34 -9.00 9.65 -10.47
N GLY A 35 -7.80 9.97 -10.98
CA GLY A 35 -7.58 11.04 -11.96
C GLY A 35 -7.04 12.31 -11.30
N VAL A 36 -6.70 13.33 -12.10
CA VAL A 36 -6.11 14.59 -11.58
C VAL A 36 -7.12 15.60 -11.01
N GLY A 37 -8.42 15.42 -11.27
CA GLY A 37 -9.43 16.40 -10.86
C GLY A 37 -9.16 17.79 -11.45
N THR A 38 -9.34 18.83 -10.64
CA THR A 38 -8.98 20.22 -10.95
C THR A 38 -8.06 20.79 -9.88
N GLU A 39 -7.40 21.91 -10.14
CA GLU A 39 -6.53 22.57 -9.14
C GLU A 39 -7.29 22.91 -7.83
N SER A 40 -8.55 23.34 -7.93
CA SER A 40 -9.41 23.64 -6.78
C SER A 40 -10.11 22.41 -6.17
N ASN A 41 -10.09 21.26 -6.84
CA ASN A 41 -10.69 20.02 -6.39
C ASN A 41 -9.87 18.83 -6.92
N PRO A 42 -8.68 18.60 -6.33
CA PRO A 42 -7.74 17.62 -6.83
C PRO A 42 -8.31 16.20 -6.69
N GLY A 43 -7.80 15.29 -7.51
CA GLY A 43 -8.10 13.88 -7.32
C GLY A 43 -7.37 13.29 -6.12
N VAL A 44 -7.56 11.99 -5.90
CA VAL A 44 -6.91 11.22 -4.83
C VAL A 44 -6.04 10.11 -5.42
N ALA A 45 -4.82 9.98 -4.91
CA ALA A 45 -3.95 8.83 -5.12
C ALA A 45 -3.77 8.07 -3.80
N TRP A 46 -3.79 6.73 -3.85
CA TRP A 46 -3.62 5.90 -2.65
C TRP A 46 -2.65 4.74 -2.85
N TRP A 47 -2.10 4.30 -1.72
CA TRP A 47 -1.42 3.03 -1.56
C TRP A 47 -1.77 2.47 -0.17
N VAL A 48 -2.33 1.27 -0.16
CA VAL A 48 -2.83 0.60 1.05
C VAL A 48 -2.32 -0.82 1.07
N GLY A 49 -2.14 -1.38 2.27
CA GLY A 49 -1.62 -2.72 2.40
C GLY A 49 -1.18 -3.09 3.80
N TRP A 50 -0.39 -4.15 3.89
CA TRP A 50 0.35 -4.51 5.09
C TRP A 50 1.71 -5.11 4.75
N VAL A 51 2.63 -4.99 5.71
CA VAL A 51 3.97 -5.61 5.69
C VAL A 51 3.99 -6.68 6.77
N GLU A 52 4.39 -7.90 6.40
CA GLU A 52 4.71 -8.97 7.33
C GLU A 52 6.24 -9.03 7.44
N LYS A 53 6.80 -8.81 8.64
CA LYS A 53 8.25 -8.86 8.91
C LYS A 53 8.48 -9.66 10.18
N GLU A 54 9.23 -10.75 10.06
CA GLU A 54 9.41 -11.74 11.14
C GLU A 54 8.07 -12.22 11.73
N THR A 55 7.75 -11.83 12.97
CA THR A 55 6.49 -12.17 13.65
C THR A 55 5.51 -10.99 13.73
N GLU A 56 5.91 -9.83 13.21
CA GLU A 56 5.17 -8.58 13.27
C GLU A 56 4.38 -8.32 11.97
N VAL A 57 3.26 -7.62 12.12
CA VAL A 57 2.43 -7.18 11.00
C VAL A 57 2.11 -5.69 11.12
N TYR A 58 2.43 -4.95 10.06
CA TYR A 58 2.25 -3.51 10.00
C TYR A 58 1.21 -3.18 8.93
N PHE A 59 0.02 -2.74 9.33
CA PHE A 59 -1.01 -2.27 8.41
C PHE A 59 -0.78 -0.80 8.06
N PHE A 60 -0.93 -0.43 6.78
CA PHE A 60 -0.76 0.94 6.34
C PHE A 60 -1.84 1.39 5.35
N ALA A 61 -2.11 2.69 5.35
CA ALA A 61 -2.92 3.36 4.36
C ALA A 61 -2.38 4.77 4.12
N PHE A 62 -2.04 5.08 2.87
CA PHE A 62 -1.60 6.40 2.45
C PHE A 62 -2.55 6.93 1.39
N ASN A 63 -2.93 8.19 1.51
CA ASN A 63 -3.60 8.95 0.45
C ASN A 63 -2.98 10.34 0.32
N MET A 64 -3.11 10.93 -0.86
CA MET A 64 -2.71 12.30 -1.13
C MET A 64 -3.59 12.92 -2.21
N ASP A 65 -3.79 14.24 -2.09
CA ASP A 65 -4.31 15.05 -3.17
C ASP A 65 -3.34 15.00 -4.36
N ILE A 66 -3.90 14.89 -5.57
CA ILE A 66 -3.15 14.81 -6.82
C ILE A 66 -3.85 15.60 -7.92
N ASP A 67 -3.18 16.65 -8.39
CA ASP A 67 -3.59 17.54 -9.49
C ASP A 67 -2.73 17.35 -10.76
N ASN A 68 -1.68 16.53 -10.67
CA ASN A 68 -0.72 16.28 -11.74
C ASN A 68 -0.18 14.86 -11.66
N GLU A 69 -0.31 14.09 -12.74
CA GLU A 69 0.12 12.69 -12.80
C GLU A 69 1.62 12.48 -12.54
N SER A 70 2.47 13.50 -12.75
CA SER A 70 3.89 13.43 -12.39
C SER A 70 4.14 13.21 -10.89
N LYS A 71 3.19 13.57 -10.03
CA LYS A 71 3.25 13.33 -8.58
C LYS A 71 2.83 11.90 -8.19
N LEU A 72 2.28 11.11 -9.11
CA LEU A 72 1.74 9.78 -8.80
C LEU A 72 2.74 8.81 -8.13
N PRO A 73 4.06 8.84 -8.42
CA PRO A 73 5.05 8.03 -7.70
C PRO A 73 5.17 8.36 -6.20
N LEU A 74 4.75 9.56 -5.76
CA LEU A 74 4.79 9.97 -4.35
C LEU A 74 3.89 9.11 -3.46
N ARG A 75 2.81 8.54 -4.02
CA ARG A 75 1.91 7.64 -3.28
C ARG A 75 2.58 6.37 -2.75
N LYS A 76 3.72 5.97 -3.33
CA LYS A 76 4.56 4.87 -2.82
C LYS A 76 5.80 5.41 -2.11
N SER A 77 6.54 6.32 -2.74
CA SER A 77 7.85 6.74 -2.21
C SER A 77 7.78 7.46 -0.85
N ILE A 78 6.73 8.22 -0.56
CA ILE A 78 6.55 8.86 0.77
C ILE A 78 6.34 7.80 1.86
N PRO A 79 5.29 6.96 1.80
CA PRO A 79 5.07 5.93 2.81
C PRO A 79 6.18 4.88 2.88
N THR A 80 6.84 4.54 1.76
CA THR A 80 8.03 3.67 1.78
C THR A 80 9.16 4.29 2.62
N LYS A 81 9.49 5.57 2.41
CA LYS A 81 10.52 6.26 3.20
C LYS A 81 10.19 6.34 4.70
N ILE A 82 8.91 6.52 5.03
CA ILE A 82 8.45 6.50 6.43
C ILE A 82 8.64 5.09 7.01
N MET A 83 8.25 4.05 6.28
CA MET A 83 8.45 2.67 6.74
C MET A 83 9.93 2.30 6.86
N GLU A 84 10.79 2.80 5.97
CA GLU A 84 12.25 2.66 6.07
C GLU A 84 12.80 3.35 7.33
N SER A 85 12.35 4.57 7.65
CA SER A 85 12.81 5.27 8.86
C SER A 85 12.38 4.59 10.16
N GLU A 86 11.27 3.84 10.13
CA GLU A 86 10.80 2.99 11.23
C GLU A 86 11.41 1.58 11.22
N GLY A 87 12.29 1.25 10.26
CA GLY A 87 12.93 -0.07 10.15
C GLY A 87 11.98 -1.20 9.72
N ILE A 88 10.84 -0.88 9.11
CA ILE A 88 9.79 -1.83 8.70
C ILE A 88 10.10 -2.43 7.32
N ILE A 89 10.51 -1.61 6.36
CA ILE A 89 10.91 -2.03 5.01
C ILE A 89 12.36 -1.61 4.77
N GLY A 90 13.12 -2.46 4.08
CA GLY A 90 14.51 -2.19 3.76
C GLY A 90 15.50 -2.62 4.83
N GLY A 91 16.68 -3.00 4.34
CA GLY A 91 17.94 -3.15 5.06
C GLY A 91 19.02 -2.38 4.31
#